data_AF-A0A140DRC1-F1
#
_entry.id   AF-A0A140DRC1-F1
#
_cell.length_a   1.000
_cell.length_b   1.000
_cell.length_c   1.000
_cell.angle_alpha   90.00
_cell.angle_beta   90.00
_cell.angle_gamma   90.00
#
_symmetry.space_group_name_H-M   'P 1'
#
loop_
_entity.id
_entity.type
_entity.pdbx_description
1 polymer ?
#
loop_
_entity_poly.entity_id
_entity_poly.type
_entity_poly.pdbx_seq_one_letter_code
_entity_poly.pdbx_strand_id
1 'polypeptide(L)'
;MKSRSQAVCAGRQPAFFLPRSRKIRFFSDGLLPCILSAGQHPGKVSDTCHTTRSLIILSMTIYGYARVSSRDQNPARQLETLREFPVADCHIYIDHQSGKDFARPAWQELTKRCRKGDTIVVHSLDRLGRSYTEVVREWKKLTCTRGVQMVVLDMPLLDTRHEHPDLTREFIVDLVLQIMSYVAENERLSIRQRQAEGIAAAKARGIHFGNPGKPLPEKFPETVLAWRRQEITLQEALRQLDCSRSYFYKNVKILGL
;
A
#
# COMPACT_ATOMS: atom_id res chain seq x y z
N MET A 1 -42.23 34.22 26.03
CA MET A 1 -41.90 32.90 26.61
C MET A 1 -40.42 32.61 26.34
N LYS A 2 -39.59 32.66 27.38
CA LYS A 2 -38.14 32.39 27.33
C LYS A 2 -37.93 30.88 27.38
N SER A 3 -37.49 30.23 26.31
CA SER A 3 -37.02 28.84 26.36
C SER A 3 -35.50 28.82 26.54
N ARG A 4 -35.10 28.04 27.54
CA ARG A 4 -33.77 28.02 28.15
C ARG A 4 -32.77 27.28 27.27
N SER A 5 -31.59 27.87 27.19
CA SER A 5 -30.35 27.24 26.75
C SER A 5 -30.01 26.08 27.69
N GLN A 6 -29.87 24.86 27.16
CA GLN A 6 -29.29 23.72 27.88
C GLN A 6 -27.86 23.54 27.39
N ALA A 7 -26.93 23.91 28.26
CA ALA A 7 -25.53 23.52 28.18
C ALA A 7 -25.43 22.00 28.41
N VAL A 8 -24.90 21.27 27.42
CA VAL A 8 -24.52 19.86 27.59
C VAL A 8 -23.08 19.83 28.08
N CYS A 9 -22.91 19.27 29.27
CA CYS A 9 -21.67 19.15 30.00
C CYS A 9 -20.58 18.38 29.22
N ALA A 10 -19.39 18.96 29.17
CA ALA A 10 -18.17 18.28 28.76
C ALA A 10 -17.80 17.18 29.78
N GLY A 11 -18.06 15.92 29.42
CA GLY A 11 -17.59 14.76 30.17
C GLY A 11 -16.09 14.54 29.97
N ARG A 12 -15.29 14.89 30.98
CA ARG A 12 -13.92 14.38 31.16
C ARG A 12 -13.97 12.86 31.31
N GLN A 13 -13.39 12.11 30.38
CA GLN A 13 -13.05 10.71 30.60
C GLN A 13 -11.69 10.60 31.31
N PRO A 14 -11.53 9.67 32.26
CA PRO A 14 -10.31 9.53 33.06
C PRO A 14 -9.18 8.88 32.26
N ALA A 15 -7.96 9.38 32.48
CA ALA A 15 -6.72 8.83 31.96
C ALA A 15 -6.52 7.39 32.49
N PHE A 16 -6.55 6.41 31.59
CA PHE A 16 -6.21 5.03 31.90
C PHE A 16 -4.67 4.91 31.95
N PHE A 17 -4.16 4.79 33.18
CA PHE A 17 -2.75 4.65 33.49
C PHE A 17 -2.33 3.20 33.24
N LEU A 18 -1.65 2.92 32.11
CA LEU A 18 -1.04 1.62 31.86
C LEU A 18 0.36 1.56 32.50
N PRO A 19 0.69 0.53 33.29
CA PRO A 19 1.99 0.40 33.92
C PRO A 19 3.08 0.08 32.88
N ARG A 20 4.22 0.77 33.00
CA ARG A 20 5.48 0.44 32.32
C ARG A 20 5.87 -1.01 32.62
N SER A 21 5.68 -1.91 31.67
CA SER A 21 6.19 -3.27 31.74
C SER A 21 7.70 -3.31 31.49
N ARG A 22 8.35 -4.13 32.32
CA ARG A 22 9.77 -4.18 32.63
C ARG A 22 10.60 -4.69 31.46
N LYS A 23 11.83 -4.16 31.32
CA LYS A 23 12.92 -4.74 30.52
C LYS A 23 13.11 -6.21 30.93
N ILE A 24 12.84 -7.13 30.01
CA ILE A 24 13.26 -8.53 30.13
C ILE A 24 14.77 -8.56 29.81
N ARG A 25 15.61 -8.72 30.83
CA ARG A 25 17.01 -9.09 30.66
C ARG A 25 17.03 -10.61 30.46
N PHE A 26 17.44 -11.07 29.28
CA PHE A 26 17.84 -12.46 29.09
C PHE A 26 19.18 -12.67 29.81
N PHE A 27 19.12 -13.49 30.86
CA PHE A 27 20.25 -13.97 31.63
C PHE A 27 20.84 -15.16 30.85
N SER A 28 22.03 -15.00 30.27
CA SER A 28 22.78 -16.08 29.66
C SER A 28 23.90 -16.48 30.61
N ASP A 29 23.65 -17.46 31.47
CA ASP A 29 24.71 -18.12 32.24
C ASP A 29 24.28 -19.55 32.52
N GLY A 30 25.08 -20.51 32.02
CA GLY A 30 25.00 -21.89 32.47
C GLY A 30 25.39 -22.94 31.43
N LEU A 31 26.65 -23.39 31.56
CA LEU A 31 27.14 -24.77 31.40
C LEU A 31 27.86 -25.12 30.10
N LEU A 32 29.20 -25.17 30.22
CA LEU A 32 30.05 -26.32 29.88
C LEU A 32 31.48 -26.06 30.41
N PRO A 33 32.09 -26.95 31.22
CA PRO A 33 33.50 -26.85 31.55
C PRO A 33 34.30 -27.70 30.55
N CYS A 34 35.14 -27.06 29.74
CA CYS A 34 36.17 -27.74 28.97
C CYS A 34 37.52 -27.48 29.63
N ILE A 35 38.05 -28.50 30.30
CA ILE A 35 39.41 -28.53 30.83
C ILE A 35 40.35 -28.50 29.61
N LEU A 36 41.13 -27.44 29.45
CA LEU A 36 42.27 -27.41 28.52
C LEU A 36 43.52 -26.99 29.28
N SER A 37 44.38 -27.99 29.51
CA SER A 37 45.81 -27.80 29.75
C SER A 37 46.49 -27.49 28.41
N ALA A 38 47.31 -26.44 28.34
CA ALA A 38 48.48 -26.40 27.47
C ALA A 38 49.38 -25.19 27.79
N GLY A 39 50.65 -25.49 28.01
CA GLY A 39 51.73 -24.56 28.29
C GLY A 39 52.15 -23.66 27.13
N GLN A 40 52.96 -22.68 27.50
CA GLN A 40 53.66 -21.75 26.62
C GLN A 40 54.80 -22.44 25.86
N HIS A 41 54.90 -22.18 24.56
CA HIS A 41 56.15 -21.78 23.91
C HIS A 41 55.88 -21.09 22.55
N PRO A 42 56.73 -20.14 22.11
CA PRO A 42 56.51 -19.32 20.93
C PRO A 42 57.24 -19.87 19.70
N GLY A 43 56.68 -19.72 18.51
CA GLY A 43 57.45 -19.92 17.29
C GLY A 43 56.65 -20.08 15.99
N LYS A 44 56.98 -19.19 15.05
CA LYS A 44 56.87 -19.30 13.59
C LYS A 44 55.52 -18.98 12.93
N VAL A 45 55.52 -17.81 12.30
CA VAL A 45 54.67 -17.41 11.18
C VAL A 45 55.07 -18.25 9.96
N SER A 46 54.12 -18.99 9.39
CA SER A 46 54.24 -19.56 8.05
C SER A 46 52.87 -19.66 7.40
N ASP A 47 52.80 -19.10 6.19
CA ASP A 47 51.66 -19.07 5.28
C ASP A 47 51.07 -20.46 5.01
N THR A 48 49.78 -20.62 5.30
CA THR A 48 48.88 -21.45 4.48
C THR A 48 47.49 -20.83 4.50
N CYS A 49 47.15 -20.15 3.40
CA CYS A 49 45.79 -19.76 3.07
C CYS A 49 44.97 -21.03 2.78
N HIS A 50 44.48 -21.68 3.84
CA HIS A 50 43.46 -22.69 3.70
C HIS A 50 42.12 -22.02 3.43
N THR A 51 41.66 -22.18 2.20
CA THR A 51 40.30 -21.99 1.70
C THR A 51 39.27 -22.34 2.77
N THR A 52 38.75 -21.33 3.48
CA THR A 52 37.61 -21.49 4.36
C THR A 52 36.41 -21.74 3.46
N ARG A 53 36.10 -23.02 3.27
CA ARG A 53 34.88 -23.53 2.65
C ARG A 53 33.71 -22.86 3.40
N SER A 54 33.08 -21.87 2.75
CA SER A 54 31.95 -21.14 3.31
C SER A 54 30.90 -22.12 3.80
N LEU A 55 30.73 -22.17 5.12
CA LEU A 55 29.62 -22.82 5.77
C LEU A 55 28.38 -22.01 5.36
N ILE A 56 27.62 -22.50 4.36
CA ILE A 56 26.32 -21.93 4.00
C ILE A 56 25.38 -22.24 5.17
N ILE A 57 25.36 -21.37 6.17
CA ILE A 57 24.23 -21.29 7.09
C ILE A 57 23.06 -20.85 6.20
N LEU A 58 22.07 -21.71 6.01
CA LEU A 58 20.76 -21.30 5.49
C LEU A 58 20.12 -20.38 6.54
N SER A 59 20.57 -19.12 6.59
CA SER A 59 19.97 -18.11 7.45
C SER A 59 18.65 -17.68 6.83
N MET A 60 17.54 -17.97 7.52
CA MET A 60 16.22 -17.43 7.16
C MET A 60 16.33 -15.91 7.16
N THR A 61 16.07 -15.29 6.02
CA THR A 61 16.22 -13.84 5.87
C THR A 61 14.89 -13.16 6.15
N ILE A 62 14.93 -12.07 6.92
CA ILE A 62 13.76 -11.24 7.20
C ILE A 62 13.84 -9.99 6.32
N TYR A 63 12.79 -9.77 5.55
CA TYR A 63 12.61 -8.63 4.67
C TYR A 63 11.51 -7.71 5.20
N GLY A 64 11.69 -6.41 5.05
CA GLY A 64 10.68 -5.41 5.37
C GLY A 64 10.08 -4.84 4.09
N TYR A 65 8.78 -4.60 4.08
CA TYR A 65 8.11 -3.93 2.98
C TYR A 65 7.25 -2.75 3.47
N ALA A 66 7.46 -1.59 2.84
CA ALA A 66 6.71 -0.37 3.06
C ALA A 66 6.17 0.19 1.74
N ARG A 67 5.03 0.87 1.82
CA ARG A 67 4.39 1.50 0.65
C ARG A 67 3.83 2.86 1.01
N VAL A 68 3.98 3.82 0.10
CA VAL A 68 3.32 5.12 0.15
C VAL A 68 2.66 5.43 -1.18
N SER A 69 1.49 6.10 -1.15
CA SER A 69 0.68 6.33 -2.36
C SER A 69 1.29 7.37 -3.30
N SER A 70 2.17 8.22 -2.79
CA SER A 70 2.75 9.38 -3.48
C SER A 70 4.18 9.58 -3.01
N ARG A 71 5.03 10.20 -3.84
CA ARG A 71 6.42 10.51 -3.48
C ARG A 71 6.53 11.45 -2.27
N ASP A 72 5.53 12.32 -2.08
CA ASP A 72 5.52 13.32 -1.02
C ASP A 72 5.02 12.78 0.33
N GLN A 73 4.52 11.54 0.39
CA GLN A 73 4.11 10.92 1.64
C GLN A 73 5.34 10.37 2.37
N ASN A 74 5.53 10.80 3.62
CA ASN A 74 6.67 10.39 4.43
C ASN A 74 6.55 8.92 4.90
N PRO A 75 7.46 8.01 4.48
CA PRO A 75 7.45 6.62 4.94
C PRO A 75 8.07 6.43 6.33
N ALA A 76 8.65 7.47 6.94
CA ALA A 76 9.45 7.37 8.17
C ALA A 76 8.76 6.58 9.30
N ARG A 77 7.48 6.85 9.55
CA ARG A 77 6.72 6.11 10.58
C ARG A 77 6.64 4.61 10.31
N GLN A 78 6.48 4.19 9.05
CA GLN A 78 6.48 2.76 8.70
C GLN A 78 7.87 2.15 8.89
N LEU A 79 8.92 2.89 8.50
CA LEU A 79 10.30 2.44 8.62
C LEU A 79 10.75 2.31 10.07
N GLU A 80 10.35 3.23 10.95
CA GLU A 80 10.60 3.14 12.39
C GLU A 80 10.01 1.86 12.97
N THR A 81 8.73 1.57 12.69
CA THR A 81 8.10 0.34 13.15
C THR A 81 8.72 -0.92 12.54
N LEU A 82 9.15 -0.88 11.28
CA LEU A 82 9.86 -2.00 10.66
C LEU A 82 11.25 -2.24 11.29
N ARG A 83 11.93 -1.18 11.73
CA ARG A 83 13.24 -1.24 12.41
C ARG A 83 13.14 -1.74 13.85
N GLU A 84 11.97 -1.64 14.49
CA GLU A 84 11.71 -2.29 15.78
C GLU A 84 11.68 -3.83 15.65
N PHE A 85 11.42 -4.33 14.44
CA PHE A 85 11.53 -5.74 14.11
C PHE A 85 12.97 -6.08 13.65
N PRO A 86 13.46 -7.33 13.79
CA PRO A 86 14.81 -7.73 13.36
C PRO A 86 14.99 -7.78 11.83
N VAL A 87 14.67 -6.68 11.14
CA VAL A 87 14.89 -6.48 9.70
C VAL A 87 16.16 -5.65 9.52
N ALA A 88 17.10 -6.15 8.73
CA ALA A 88 18.26 -5.35 8.34
C ALA A 88 17.83 -4.21 7.41
N ASP A 89 18.37 -3.00 7.58
CA ASP A 89 18.01 -1.83 6.74
C ASP A 89 18.21 -2.12 5.24
N CYS A 90 19.21 -2.93 4.87
CA CYS A 90 19.47 -3.34 3.48
C CYS A 90 18.43 -4.30 2.89
N HIS A 91 17.53 -4.85 3.72
CA HIS A 91 16.44 -5.74 3.34
C HIS A 91 15.06 -5.08 3.42
N ILE A 92 15.02 -3.74 3.56
CA ILE A 92 13.78 -2.97 3.51
C ILE A 92 13.52 -2.49 2.09
N TYR A 93 12.33 -2.79 1.58
CA TYR A 93 11.86 -2.42 0.25
C TYR A 93 10.72 -1.41 0.34
N ILE A 94 10.78 -0.37 -0.49
CA ILE A 94 9.83 0.74 -0.44
C ILE A 94 9.26 1.01 -1.83
N ASP A 95 7.94 0.98 -1.96
CA ASP A 95 7.24 1.42 -3.18
C ASP A 95 6.55 2.77 -2.99
N HIS A 96 6.75 3.68 -3.95
CA HIS A 96 6.03 4.95 -4.08
C HIS A 96 4.93 4.84 -5.16
N GLN A 97 4.04 3.88 -4.99
CA GLN A 97 2.97 3.60 -5.94
C GLN A 97 1.65 3.30 -5.23
N SER A 98 0.54 3.53 -5.93
CA SER A 98 -0.78 3.14 -5.45
C SER A 98 -0.83 1.63 -5.18
N GLY A 99 -1.52 1.21 -4.12
CA GLY A 99 -1.73 -0.22 -3.84
C GLY A 99 -2.82 -0.86 -4.70
N LYS A 100 -3.08 -0.36 -5.91
CA LYS A 100 -4.13 -0.90 -6.79
C LYS A 100 -3.82 -2.34 -7.20
N ASP A 101 -2.56 -2.59 -7.54
CA ASP A 101 -2.04 -3.90 -7.95
C ASP A 101 -0.64 -4.17 -7.36
N PHE A 102 -0.14 -5.39 -7.63
CA PHE A 102 1.18 -5.87 -7.24
C PHE A 102 2.24 -5.75 -8.35
N ALA A 103 1.96 -5.02 -9.44
CA ALA A 103 2.93 -4.75 -10.51
C ALA A 103 3.91 -3.64 -10.12
N ARG A 104 4.50 -3.77 -8.93
CA ARG A 104 5.32 -2.75 -8.27
C ARG A 104 6.79 -3.18 -8.23
N PRO A 105 7.74 -2.29 -8.56
CA PRO A 105 9.14 -2.67 -8.75
C PRO A 105 9.77 -3.23 -7.47
N ALA A 106 9.62 -2.56 -6.32
CA ALA A 106 10.27 -3.00 -5.08
C ALA A 106 9.63 -4.28 -4.54
N TRP A 107 8.30 -4.41 -4.60
CA TRP A 107 7.60 -5.65 -4.26
C TRP A 107 8.04 -6.83 -5.14
N GLN A 108 8.12 -6.63 -6.46
CA GLN A 108 8.55 -7.69 -7.39
C GLN A 108 10.01 -8.09 -7.14
N GLU A 109 10.88 -7.14 -6.84
CA GLU A 109 12.27 -7.43 -6.51
C GLU A 109 12.39 -8.21 -5.19
N LEU A 110 11.73 -7.75 -4.12
CA LEU A 110 11.67 -8.43 -2.83
C LEU A 110 11.19 -9.87 -3.02
N THR A 111 10.02 -10.03 -3.64
CA THR A 111 9.44 -11.37 -3.84
C THR A 111 10.35 -12.22 -4.70
N LYS A 112 11.02 -11.71 -5.75
CA LYS A 112 11.98 -12.51 -6.54
C LYS A 112 13.17 -12.99 -5.71
N ARG A 113 13.66 -12.19 -4.75
CA ARG A 113 14.79 -12.57 -3.88
C ARG A 113 14.39 -13.54 -2.77
N CYS A 114 13.14 -13.50 -2.28
CA CYS A 114 12.68 -14.38 -1.21
C CYS A 114 12.78 -15.87 -1.59
N ARG A 115 13.33 -16.64 -0.66
CA ARG A 115 13.43 -18.10 -0.68
C ARG A 115 12.44 -18.72 0.29
N LYS A 116 12.24 -20.04 0.18
CA LYS A 116 11.44 -20.79 1.15
C LYS A 116 12.03 -20.61 2.55
N GLY A 117 11.18 -20.31 3.53
CA GLY A 117 11.56 -20.03 4.91
C GLY A 117 11.90 -18.57 5.21
N ASP A 118 12.10 -17.73 4.19
CA ASP A 118 12.27 -16.29 4.43
C ASP A 118 10.96 -15.68 4.96
N THR A 119 11.08 -14.57 5.67
CA THR A 119 9.93 -13.83 6.23
C THR A 119 9.81 -12.46 5.59
N ILE A 120 8.60 -12.09 5.19
CA ILE A 120 8.25 -10.73 4.77
C ILE A 120 7.43 -10.08 5.87
N VAL A 121 7.88 -8.92 6.32
CA VAL A 121 7.25 -8.13 7.38
C VAL A 121 6.65 -6.88 6.75
N VAL A 122 5.38 -6.63 7.06
CA VAL A 122 4.68 -5.40 6.67
C VAL A 122 4.08 -4.75 7.91
N HIS A 123 4.01 -3.43 7.91
CA HIS A 123 3.37 -2.69 9.00
C HIS A 123 1.89 -3.08 9.16
N SER A 124 1.15 -3.10 8.05
CA SER A 124 -0.30 -3.33 8.01
C SER A 124 -0.76 -3.81 6.63
N LEU A 125 -1.94 -4.45 6.56
CA LEU A 125 -2.47 -4.98 5.28
C LEU A 125 -2.79 -3.90 4.24
N ASP A 126 -3.21 -2.71 4.66
CA ASP A 126 -3.46 -1.58 3.74
C ASP A 126 -2.17 -1.05 3.09
N ARG A 127 -1.02 -1.31 3.70
CA ARG A 127 0.30 -1.04 3.11
C ARG A 127 0.69 -2.09 2.10
N LEU A 128 0.19 -3.32 2.25
CA LEU A 128 0.38 -4.39 1.26
C LEU A 128 -0.46 -4.16 -0.02
N GLY A 129 -1.73 -3.75 0.08
CA GLY A 129 -2.57 -3.48 -1.08
C GLY A 129 -3.93 -2.83 -0.75
N ARG A 130 -4.60 -2.27 -1.76
CA ARG A 130 -5.95 -1.66 -1.67
C ARG A 130 -7.06 -2.61 -2.12
N SER A 131 -6.71 -3.67 -2.85
CA SER A 131 -7.64 -4.71 -3.28
C SER A 131 -7.44 -5.93 -2.39
N TYR A 132 -8.37 -6.18 -1.47
CA TYR A 132 -8.27 -7.33 -0.57
C TYR A 132 -8.22 -8.65 -1.32
N THR A 133 -9.00 -8.79 -2.40
CA THR A 133 -8.96 -9.97 -3.27
C THR A 133 -7.57 -10.23 -3.84
N GLU A 134 -6.86 -9.18 -4.25
CA GLU A 134 -5.48 -9.32 -4.74
C GLU A 134 -4.50 -9.60 -3.61
N VAL A 135 -4.69 -8.97 -2.45
CA VAL A 135 -3.87 -9.21 -1.26
C VAL A 135 -3.95 -10.67 -0.83
N VAL A 136 -5.15 -11.25 -0.74
CA VAL A 136 -5.34 -12.67 -0.40
C VAL A 136 -4.69 -13.58 -1.44
N ARG A 137 -4.82 -13.26 -2.73
CA ARG A 137 -4.19 -14.04 -3.80
C ARG A 137 -2.67 -14.03 -3.68
N GLU A 138 -2.08 -12.84 -3.51
CA GLU A 138 -0.62 -12.71 -3.41
C GLU A 138 -0.09 -13.32 -2.11
N TRP A 139 -0.82 -13.18 -1.00
CA TRP A 139 -0.52 -13.83 0.27
C TRP A 139 -0.44 -15.36 0.12
N LYS A 140 -1.49 -16.00 -0.43
CA LYS A 140 -1.53 -17.45 -0.64
C LYS A 140 -0.44 -17.93 -1.59
N LYS A 141 -0.11 -17.16 -2.62
CA LYS A 141 1.01 -17.45 -3.52
C LYS A 141 2.34 -17.46 -2.77
N LEU A 142 2.57 -16.51 -1.85
CA LEU A 142 3.79 -16.45 -1.07
C LEU A 142 3.85 -17.58 -0.03
N THR A 143 2.79 -17.79 0.74
CA THR A 143 2.76 -18.77 1.83
C THR A 143 2.64 -20.21 1.32
N CYS A 144 1.62 -20.51 0.52
CA CYS A 144 1.33 -21.89 0.10
C CYS A 144 2.24 -22.35 -1.05
N THR A 145 2.51 -21.49 -2.05
CA THR A 145 3.26 -21.90 -3.24
C THR A 145 4.78 -21.75 -3.05
N ARG A 146 5.22 -20.68 -2.38
CA ARG A 146 6.65 -20.38 -2.23
C ARG A 146 7.23 -20.70 -0.86
N GLY A 147 6.37 -20.98 0.13
CA GLY A 147 6.79 -21.27 1.50
C GLY A 147 7.49 -20.08 2.17
N VAL A 148 7.10 -18.86 1.79
CA VAL A 148 7.56 -17.62 2.42
C VAL A 148 6.60 -17.29 3.56
N GLN A 149 7.14 -16.89 4.71
CA GLN A 149 6.36 -16.50 5.88
C GLN A 149 5.99 -15.01 5.80
N MET A 150 4.81 -14.66 6.32
CA MET A 150 4.28 -13.31 6.33
C MET A 150 4.00 -12.88 7.76
N VAL A 151 4.35 -11.63 8.08
CA VAL A 151 4.06 -11.00 9.37
C VAL A 151 3.44 -9.63 9.13
N VAL A 152 2.30 -9.38 9.76
CA VAL A 152 1.67 -8.07 9.81
C VAL A 152 1.79 -7.51 11.23
N LEU A 153 2.52 -6.41 11.39
CA LEU A 153 2.89 -5.89 12.72
C LEU A 153 1.68 -5.36 13.51
N ASP A 154 0.73 -4.71 12.85
CA ASP A 154 -0.48 -4.18 13.50
C ASP A 154 -1.56 -5.23 13.79
N MET A 155 -1.43 -6.43 13.22
CA MET A 155 -2.40 -7.51 13.36
C MET A 155 -1.68 -8.85 13.62
N PRO A 156 -1.35 -9.16 14.89
CA PRO A 156 -0.61 -10.38 15.26
C PRO A 156 -1.28 -11.70 14.86
N LEU A 157 -2.59 -11.69 14.59
CA LEU A 157 -3.32 -12.85 14.03
C LEU A 157 -2.87 -13.21 12.61
N LEU A 158 -2.20 -12.29 11.92
CA LEU A 158 -1.62 -12.46 10.58
C LEU A 158 -0.10 -12.63 10.67
N ASP A 159 0.32 -13.56 11.52
CA ASP A 159 1.69 -14.05 11.61
C ASP A 159 1.69 -15.53 11.20
N THR A 160 2.36 -15.84 10.09
CA THR A 160 2.46 -17.21 9.57
C THR A 160 3.76 -17.88 9.95
N ARG A 161 4.61 -17.27 10.78
CA ARG A 161 5.86 -17.89 11.23
C ARG A 161 5.54 -19.04 12.15
N HIS A 162 6.21 -20.17 11.97
CA HIS A 162 6.13 -21.30 12.87
C HIS A 162 7.29 -22.26 12.61
N GLU A 163 7.73 -22.95 13.66
CA GLU A 163 8.75 -24.01 13.55
C GLU A 163 8.14 -25.33 13.05
N HIS A 164 6.86 -25.56 13.35
CA HIS A 164 6.11 -26.75 12.96
C HIS A 164 4.73 -26.36 12.38
N PRO A 165 4.19 -27.12 11.41
CA PRO A 165 2.88 -26.86 10.83
C PRO A 165 1.81 -26.78 11.93
N ASP A 166 1.20 -25.60 12.09
CA ASP A 166 0.10 -25.36 13.03
C ASP A 166 -1.17 -25.09 12.22
N LEU A 167 -1.95 -26.15 12.02
CA LEU A 167 -3.22 -26.09 11.30
C LEU A 167 -4.19 -25.07 11.92
N THR A 168 -4.12 -24.84 13.23
CA THR A 168 -5.00 -23.89 13.92
C THR A 168 -4.64 -22.46 13.54
N ARG A 169 -3.34 -22.13 13.55
CA ARG A 169 -2.85 -20.81 13.13
C ARG A 169 -3.13 -20.54 11.66
N GLU A 170 -2.85 -21.51 10.79
CA GLU A 170 -3.13 -21.39 9.35
C GLU A 170 -4.63 -21.14 9.10
N PHE A 171 -5.50 -21.89 9.78
CA PHE A 171 -6.95 -21.70 9.71
C PHE A 171 -7.38 -20.30 10.19
N ILE A 172 -6.82 -19.80 11.30
CA ILE A 172 -7.12 -18.46 11.81
C ILE A 172 -6.69 -17.39 10.80
N VAL A 173 -5.49 -17.49 10.23
CA VAL A 173 -4.99 -16.55 9.21
C VAL A 173 -5.92 -16.54 8.00
N ASP A 174 -6.27 -17.71 7.47
CA ASP A 174 -7.16 -17.83 6.32
C ASP A 174 -8.56 -17.28 6.61
N LEU A 175 -9.10 -17.54 7.80
CA LEU A 175 -10.40 -17.02 8.23
C LEU A 175 -10.38 -15.48 8.33
N VAL A 176 -9.34 -14.91 8.96
CA VAL A 176 -9.20 -13.45 9.08
C VAL A 176 -9.11 -12.81 7.71
N LEU A 177 -8.27 -13.34 6.81
CA LEU A 177 -8.14 -12.85 5.43
C LEU A 177 -9.47 -12.90 4.66
N GLN A 178 -10.26 -13.96 4.87
CA GLN A 178 -11.56 -14.12 4.23
C GLN A 178 -12.61 -13.13 4.78
N ILE A 179 -12.67 -12.96 6.10
CA ILE A 179 -13.56 -11.98 6.74
C ILE A 179 -13.22 -10.57 6.27
N MET A 180 -11.93 -10.20 6.23
CA MET A 180 -11.52 -8.88 5.76
C MET A 180 -11.88 -8.65 4.29
N SER A 181 -11.73 -9.68 3.45
CA SER A 181 -12.15 -9.61 2.04
C SER A 181 -13.66 -9.40 1.90
N TYR A 182 -14.47 -10.09 2.71
CA TYR A 182 -15.91 -9.92 2.74
C TYR A 182 -16.31 -8.50 3.18
N VAL A 183 -15.74 -8.02 4.29
CA VAL A 183 -16.04 -6.67 4.82
C VAL A 183 -15.72 -5.60 3.79
N ALA A 184 -14.57 -5.70 3.12
CA ALA A 184 -14.15 -4.73 2.12
C ALA A 184 -15.06 -4.72 0.88
N GLU A 185 -15.48 -5.89 0.38
CA GLU A 185 -16.41 -5.94 -0.75
C GLU A 185 -17.78 -5.39 -0.35
N ASN A 186 -18.25 -5.69 0.87
CA ASN A 186 -19.51 -5.16 1.39
C ASN A 186 -19.48 -3.63 1.53
N GLU A 187 -18.38 -3.07 2.04
CA GLU A 187 -18.18 -1.62 2.12
C GLU A 187 -18.19 -0.98 0.72
N ARG A 188 -17.50 -1.60 -0.25
CA ARG A 188 -17.48 -1.13 -1.64
C ARG A 188 -18.87 -1.13 -2.28
N LEU A 189 -19.66 -2.18 -2.07
CA LEU A 189 -21.04 -2.25 -2.53
C LEU A 189 -21.91 -1.17 -1.89
N SER A 190 -21.77 -0.97 -0.57
CA SER A 190 -22.50 0.07 0.17
C SER A 190 -22.19 1.49 -0.35
N ILE A 191 -20.91 1.80 -0.60
CA ILE A 191 -20.50 3.10 -1.16
C ILE A 191 -21.12 3.32 -2.54
N ARG A 192 -21.09 2.31 -3.42
CA ARG A 192 -21.68 2.39 -4.76
C ARG A 192 -23.19 2.59 -4.71
N GLN A 193 -23.86 1.88 -3.81
CA GLN A 193 -25.30 2.01 -3.61
C GLN A 193 -25.65 3.46 -3.18
N ARG A 194 -24.99 3.98 -2.15
CA ARG A 194 -25.20 5.36 -1.69
C ARG A 194 -24.90 6.40 -2.77
N GLN A 195 -23.85 6.16 -3.56
CA GLN A 195 -23.53 7.03 -4.69
C GLN A 195 -24.65 7.02 -5.73
N ALA A 196 -25.19 5.85 -6.09
CA ALA A 196 -26.28 5.72 -7.03
C ALA A 196 -27.56 6.39 -6.53
N GLU A 197 -27.90 6.20 -5.25
CA GLU A 197 -29.03 6.88 -4.58
C GLU A 197 -28.86 8.41 -4.60
N GLY A 198 -27.65 8.91 -4.28
CA GLY A 198 -27.33 10.33 -4.34
C GLY A 198 -27.44 10.93 -5.76
N ILE A 199 -26.97 10.20 -6.77
CA ILE A 199 -27.11 10.59 -8.19
C ILE A 199 -28.60 10.61 -8.59
N ALA A 200 -29.38 9.60 -8.20
CA ALA A 200 -30.81 9.54 -8.50
C ALA A 200 -31.57 10.72 -7.87
N ALA A 201 -31.31 11.02 -6.59
CA ALA A 201 -31.91 12.15 -5.90
C ALA A 201 -31.51 13.51 -6.50
N ALA A 202 -30.26 13.66 -6.95
CA ALA A 202 -29.79 14.87 -7.62
C ALA A 202 -30.42 15.05 -9.01
N LYS A 203 -30.54 13.96 -9.80
CA LYS A 203 -31.26 13.98 -11.09
C LYS A 203 -32.74 14.35 -10.90
N ALA A 204 -33.39 13.81 -9.87
CA ALA A 204 -34.78 14.16 -9.53
C ALA A 204 -34.95 15.65 -9.17
N ARG A 205 -33.91 16.27 -8.58
CA ARG A 205 -33.85 17.72 -8.33
C ARG A 205 -33.44 18.55 -9.55
N GLY A 206 -33.27 17.95 -10.72
CA GLY A 206 -32.88 18.64 -11.95
C GLY A 206 -31.39 19.03 -12.04
N ILE A 207 -30.53 18.47 -11.18
CA ILE A 207 -29.09 18.74 -11.26
C ILE A 207 -28.51 18.05 -12.50
N HIS A 208 -28.02 18.85 -13.44
CA HIS A 208 -27.31 18.35 -14.62
C HIS A 208 -25.87 17.95 -14.25
N PHE A 209 -25.55 16.67 -14.46
CA PHE A 209 -24.21 16.13 -14.23
C PHE A 209 -23.35 16.19 -15.50
N GLY A 210 -22.05 16.40 -15.32
CA GLY A 210 -21.06 16.39 -16.41
C GLY A 210 -20.40 17.74 -16.63
N ASN A 211 -19.49 17.80 -17.59
CA ASN A 211 -18.86 19.06 -18.01
C ASN A 211 -19.91 19.90 -18.77
N PRO A 212 -20.24 21.13 -18.33
CA PRO A 212 -21.18 22.00 -19.05
C PRO A 212 -20.68 22.40 -20.45
N GLY A 213 -19.42 22.10 -20.77
CA GLY A 213 -18.79 22.45 -22.03
C GLY A 213 -18.17 23.85 -21.99
N LYS A 214 -17.34 24.15 -22.99
CA LYS A 214 -16.86 25.53 -23.19
C LYS A 214 -17.98 26.35 -23.83
N PRO A 215 -18.23 27.58 -23.36
CA PRO A 215 -19.21 28.48 -23.98
C PRO A 215 -18.85 28.70 -25.45
N LEU A 216 -19.86 28.83 -26.29
CA LEU A 216 -19.65 29.11 -27.71
C LEU A 216 -19.10 30.54 -27.85
N PRO A 217 -18.00 30.76 -28.60
CA PRO A 217 -17.53 32.11 -28.87
C PRO A 217 -18.62 32.94 -29.57
N GLU A 218 -18.76 34.22 -29.21
CA GLU A 218 -19.83 35.08 -29.76
C GLU A 218 -19.82 35.16 -31.29
N LYS A 219 -18.62 35.25 -31.89
CA LYS A 219 -18.43 35.33 -33.35
C LYS A 219 -18.47 33.98 -34.07
N PHE A 220 -18.77 32.89 -33.37
CA PHE A 220 -18.71 31.54 -33.93
C PHE A 220 -19.58 31.36 -35.18
N PRO A 221 -20.86 31.79 -35.22
CA PRO A 221 -21.69 31.63 -36.42
C PRO A 221 -21.15 32.41 -37.63
N GLU A 222 -20.72 33.65 -37.41
CA GLU A 222 -20.18 34.52 -38.47
C GLU A 222 -18.90 33.93 -39.07
N THR A 223 -17.97 33.49 -38.21
CA THR A 223 -16.72 32.85 -38.64
C THR A 223 -16.98 31.53 -39.37
N VAL A 224 -17.96 30.72 -38.95
CA VAL A 224 -18.32 29.47 -39.66
C VAL A 224 -18.89 29.76 -41.04
N LEU A 225 -19.75 30.78 -41.19
CA LEU A 225 -20.30 31.19 -42.47
C LEU A 225 -19.21 31.71 -43.42
N ALA A 226 -18.30 32.55 -42.92
CA ALA A 226 -17.16 33.03 -43.70
C ALA A 226 -16.25 31.88 -44.15
N TRP A 227 -16.02 30.89 -43.27
CA TRP A 227 -15.27 29.69 -43.62
C TRP A 227 -15.99 28.83 -44.68
N ARG A 228 -17.32 28.65 -44.58
CA ARG A 228 -18.11 27.91 -45.57
C ARG A 228 -18.16 28.59 -46.94
N ARG A 229 -18.18 29.93 -46.96
CA ARG A 229 -18.06 30.75 -48.18
C ARG A 229 -16.64 30.80 -48.74
N GLN A 230 -15.69 30.09 -48.11
CA GLN A 230 -14.27 30.05 -48.49
C GLN A 230 -13.57 31.42 -48.40
N GLU A 231 -14.12 32.37 -47.63
CA GLU A 231 -13.56 33.70 -47.39
C GLU A 231 -12.36 33.64 -46.43
N ILE A 232 -12.35 32.66 -45.53
CA ILE A 232 -11.26 32.39 -44.59
C ILE A 232 -10.89 30.91 -44.56
N THR A 233 -9.63 30.61 -44.25
CA THR A 233 -9.18 29.23 -44.08
C THR A 233 -9.62 28.66 -42.74
N LEU A 234 -9.65 27.33 -42.62
CA LEU A 234 -9.94 26.66 -41.35
C LEU A 234 -8.96 27.07 -40.24
N GLN A 235 -7.66 27.19 -40.56
CA GLN A 235 -6.66 27.59 -39.57
C GLN A 235 -6.92 29.01 -39.03
N GLU A 236 -7.31 29.93 -39.92
CA GLU A 236 -7.65 31.29 -39.51
C GLU A 236 -8.93 31.33 -38.67
N ALA A 237 -9.96 30.55 -39.03
CA ALA A 237 -11.17 30.40 -38.22
C ALA A 237 -10.88 29.85 -36.81
N LEU A 238 -10.02 28.83 -36.70
CA LEU A 238 -9.63 28.26 -35.41
C LEU A 238 -8.84 29.25 -34.54
N ARG A 239 -7.98 30.06 -35.17
CA ARG A 239 -7.20 31.12 -34.50
C ARG A 239 -8.08 32.26 -34.00
N GLN A 240 -9.03 32.71 -34.82
CA GLN A 240 -9.97 33.78 -34.45
C GLN A 240 -10.90 33.39 -33.30
N LEU A 241 -11.28 32.11 -33.23
CA LEU A 241 -12.20 31.57 -32.23
C LEU A 241 -11.49 30.96 -31.01
N ASP A 242 -10.15 30.97 -30.98
CA ASP A 242 -9.30 30.30 -29.98
C ASP A 242 -9.83 28.90 -29.58
N CYS A 243 -10.10 28.07 -30.57
CA CYS A 243 -10.72 26.77 -30.35
C CYS A 243 -10.02 25.64 -31.09
N SER A 244 -10.13 24.42 -30.55
CA SER A 244 -9.57 23.25 -31.20
C SER A 244 -10.41 22.82 -32.39
N ARG A 245 -9.77 22.17 -33.37
CA ARG A 245 -10.46 21.61 -34.55
C ARG A 245 -11.63 20.71 -34.17
N SER A 246 -11.48 19.88 -33.14
CA SER A 246 -12.55 19.00 -32.66
C SER A 246 -13.72 19.77 -32.06
N TYR A 247 -13.46 20.85 -31.31
CA TYR A 247 -14.51 21.72 -30.78
C TYR A 247 -15.28 22.42 -31.91
N PHE A 248 -14.56 22.94 -32.90
CA PHE A 248 -15.14 23.62 -34.05
C PHE A 248 -16.11 22.72 -34.82
N TYR A 249 -15.66 21.56 -35.32
CA TYR A 249 -16.52 20.66 -36.09
C TYR A 249 -17.68 20.09 -35.29
N LYS A 250 -17.48 19.81 -34.00
CA LYS A 250 -18.56 19.36 -33.11
C LYS A 250 -19.69 20.39 -33.06
N ASN A 251 -19.35 21.67 -32.85
CA ASN A 251 -20.36 22.73 -32.74
C ASN A 251 -20.97 23.11 -34.09
N VAL A 252 -20.22 23.07 -35.19
CA VAL A 252 -20.76 23.21 -36.56
C VAL A 252 -21.85 22.15 -36.81
N LYS A 253 -21.56 20.88 -36.49
CA LYS A 253 -22.54 19.78 -36.64
C LYS A 253 -23.76 19.95 -35.73
N ILE A 254 -23.57 20.38 -34.48
CA ILE A 254 -24.66 20.57 -33.51
C ILE A 254 -25.59 21.71 -33.93
N LEU A 255 -25.03 22.81 -34.43
CA LEU A 255 -25.78 24.01 -34.80
C LEU A 255 -26.36 23.94 -36.22
N GLY A 256 -26.01 22.92 -37.01
CA GLY A 256 -26.45 22.79 -38.41
C GLY A 256 -25.90 23.89 -39.33
N LEU A 257 -24.87 24.61 -38.87
CA LEU A 257 -24.23 25.71 -39.59
C LEU A 257 -23.34 25.23 -40.69
#